data_AF-A0A7I8N2P8-F1
#
_entry.id   AF-A0A7I8N2P8-F1
#
_cell.length_a   1.000
_cell.length_b   1.000
_cell.length_c   1.000
_cell.angle_alpha   90.00
_cell.angle_beta   90.00
_cell.angle_gamma   90.00
#
_symmetry.space_group_name_H-M   'P 1'
#
loop_
_entity.id
_entity.type
_entity.pdbx_description
1 polymer ?
#
loop_
_entity_poly.entity_id
_entity_poly.type
_entity_poly.pdbx_seq_one_letter_code
_entity_poly.pdbx_strand_id
1 'polypeptide(L)'
;MNDNLIAIEDRNGPYQPIFQRVMRMVPDRDRKDKKLQRLLAFRLLRDGEAETREFLIGEICKIIKCAYTGSLYNYLTDEDIRSECYSHRIPPEPPAAA
;
A
#
# COMPACT_ATOMS: atom_id res chain seq x y z
N MET A 1 30.04 0.44 1.50
CA MET A 1 29.63 1.87 1.35
C MET A 1 28.14 1.92 1.01
N ASN A 2 27.29 2.03 2.03
CA ASN A 2 26.02 2.78 2.09
C ASN A 2 25.18 2.28 3.29
N ASP A 3 25.71 2.50 4.50
CA ASP A 3 25.08 2.25 5.80
C ASP A 3 24.04 3.34 6.17
N ASN A 4 23.29 3.86 5.19
CA ASN A 4 22.33 4.96 5.38
C ASN A 4 20.87 4.57 5.15
N LEU A 5 20.56 3.30 4.90
CA LEU A 5 19.19 2.81 4.96
C LEU A 5 18.87 2.45 6.42
N ILE A 6 18.60 3.50 7.21
CA ILE A 6 18.13 3.38 8.60
C ILE A 6 16.78 2.66 8.56
N ALA A 7 16.80 1.34 8.72
CA ALA A 7 15.59 0.53 8.81
C ALA A 7 14.87 0.86 10.12
N ILE A 8 13.78 1.61 10.04
CA ILE A 8 12.88 1.86 11.18
C ILE A 8 12.29 0.53 11.70
N GLU A 9 12.33 -0.53 10.90
CA GLU A 9 12.04 -1.91 11.31
C GLU A 9 12.96 -2.40 12.44
N ASP A 10 14.21 -1.94 12.47
CA ASP A 10 15.26 -2.42 13.37
C ASP A 10 15.51 -1.47 14.55
N ARG A 11 15.07 -0.20 14.43
CA ARG A 11 15.08 0.73 15.56
C ARG A 11 13.90 0.45 16.48
N ASN A 12 14.20 -0.01 17.70
CA ASN A 12 13.34 0.10 18.90
C ASN A 12 13.13 1.60 19.27
N GLY A 13 12.53 2.36 18.36
CA GLY A 13 12.25 3.78 18.50
C GLY A 13 10.77 4.06 18.75
N PRO A 14 10.40 5.33 19.01
CA PRO A 14 9.02 5.73 19.29
C PRO A 14 8.04 5.45 18.14
N TYR A 15 8.56 5.22 16.93
CA TYR A 15 7.78 4.86 15.75
C TYR A 15 7.45 3.37 15.63
N GLN A 16 8.09 2.48 16.39
CA GLN A 16 7.79 1.05 16.35
C GLN A 16 6.33 0.72 16.70
N PRO A 17 5.71 1.25 17.78
CA PRO A 17 4.30 0.98 18.08
C PRO A 17 3.34 1.56 17.03
N ILE A 18 3.73 2.65 16.36
CA ILE A 18 2.96 3.25 15.28
C ILE A 18 3.05 2.36 14.03
N PHE A 19 4.25 1.93 13.67
CA PHE A 19 4.49 1.02 12.58
C PHE A 19 3.74 -0.30 12.75
N GLN A 20 3.75 -0.89 13.95
CA GLN A 20 2.98 -2.09 14.25
C GLN A 20 1.46 -1.89 14.07
N ARG A 21 0.93 -0.71 14.39
CA ARG A 21 -0.48 -0.38 14.13
C ARG A 21 -0.78 -0.31 12.64
N VAL A 22 0.11 0.30 11.86
CA VAL A 22 0.01 0.36 10.39
C VAL A 22 0.09 -1.04 9.77
N MET A 23 1.02 -1.89 10.24
CA MET A 23 1.20 -3.27 9.78
C MET A 23 -0.01 -4.18 10.07
N ARG A 24 -0.88 -3.83 11.03
CA ARG A 24 -2.15 -4.55 11.26
C ARG A 24 -3.16 -4.34 10.14
N MET A 25 -3.06 -3.23 9.40
CA MET A 25 -3.94 -2.91 8.27
C MET A 25 -3.51 -3.64 6.99
N VAL A 26 -2.23 -4.00 6.90
CA VAL A 26 -1.68 -4.76 5.78
C VAL A 26 -2.23 -6.19 5.79
N PRO A 27 -2.67 -6.74 4.64
CA PRO A 27 -3.08 -8.13 4.52
C PRO A 27 -1.99 -9.10 5.00
N ASP A 28 -2.36 -10.16 5.71
CA ASP A 28 -1.40 -11.13 6.30
C ASP A 28 -0.43 -11.74 5.28
N ARG A 29 -0.87 -11.90 4.02
CA ARG A 29 -0.04 -12.41 2.91
C ARG A 29 1.18 -11.52 2.61
N ASP A 30 1.02 -10.20 2.75
CA ASP A 30 2.05 -9.20 2.46
C ASP A 30 2.72 -8.67 3.74
N ARG A 31 2.19 -9.00 4.93
CA ARG A 31 2.67 -8.48 6.22
C ARG A 31 4.14 -8.79 6.51
N LYS A 32 4.69 -9.87 5.95
CA LYS A 32 6.11 -10.28 6.12
C LYS A 32 7.03 -9.79 4.99
N ASP A 33 6.50 -9.06 4.01
CA ASP A 33 7.31 -8.54 2.92
C ASP A 33 8.17 -7.37 3.41
N LYS A 34 9.50 -7.57 3.40
CA LYS A 34 10.46 -6.57 3.87
C LYS A 34 10.49 -5.31 3.00
N LYS A 35 10.18 -5.41 1.71
CA LYS A 35 10.15 -4.25 0.82
C LYS A 35 8.93 -3.37 1.13
N LEU A 36 7.77 -4.01 1.35
CA LEU A 36 6.57 -3.32 1.81
C LEU A 36 6.78 -2.67 3.18
N GLN A 37 7.35 -3.42 4.13
CA GLN A 37 7.64 -2.90 5.47
C GLN A 37 8.51 -1.64 5.41
N ARG A 38 9.59 -1.65 4.60
CA ARG A 38 10.44 -0.48 4.37
C ARG A 38 9.71 0.69 3.72
N LEU A 39 8.86 0.42 2.73
CA LEU A 39 8.06 1.45 2.07
C LEU A 39 7.11 2.15 3.06
N LEU A 40 6.41 1.37 3.88
CA LEU A 40 5.49 1.90 4.88
C LEU A 40 6.21 2.62 6.01
N ALA A 41 7.35 2.10 6.44
CA ALA A 41 8.21 2.78 7.40
C ALA A 41 8.69 4.15 6.88
N PHE A 42 9.12 4.21 5.62
CA PHE A 42 9.54 5.45 4.97
C PHE A 42 8.39 6.46 4.87
N ARG A 43 7.21 6.00 4.42
CA ARG A 43 6.00 6.84 4.40
C ARG A 43 5.62 7.36 5.78
N LEU A 44 5.67 6.50 6.79
CA LEU A 44 5.33 6.88 8.15
C LEU A 44 6.25 8.00 8.67
N LEU A 45 7.54 7.95 8.33
CA LEU A 45 8.50 8.99 8.68
C LEU A 45 8.25 10.30 7.94
N ARG A 46 7.90 10.23 6.64
CA ARG A 46 7.75 11.40 5.78
C ARG A 46 6.39 12.09 5.95
N ASP A 47 5.32 11.31 5.94
CA ASP A 47 3.94 11.77 5.84
C ASP A 47 3.22 11.73 7.20
N GLY A 48 3.72 10.94 8.16
CA GLY A 48 3.10 10.76 9.48
C GLY A 48 2.04 9.63 9.53
N GLU A 49 1.53 9.34 10.73
CA GLU A 49 0.61 8.22 10.97
C GLU A 49 -0.72 8.38 10.24
N ALA A 50 -1.35 9.55 10.35
CA ALA A 50 -2.69 9.79 9.82
C ALA A 50 -2.72 9.62 8.29
N GLU A 51 -1.86 10.34 7.58
CA GLU A 51 -1.74 10.29 6.12
C GLU A 51 -1.39 8.88 5.62
N THR A 52 -0.46 8.19 6.30
CA THR A 52 -0.08 6.82 5.91
C THR A 52 -1.25 5.85 6.07
N ARG A 53 -2.08 6.00 7.11
CA ARG A 53 -3.26 5.16 7.33
C ARG A 53 -4.35 5.44 6.33
N GLU A 54 -4.67 6.70 6.06
CA GLU A 54 -5.66 7.08 5.05
C GLU A 54 -5.26 6.57 3.67
N PHE A 55 -3.99 6.76 3.31
CA PHE A 55 -3.41 6.22 2.09
C PHE A 55 -3.61 4.69 2.00
N LEU A 56 -3.24 3.95 3.04
CA LEU A 56 -3.37 2.49 3.04
C LEU A 56 -4.82 2.02 2.92
N ILE A 57 -5.76 2.65 3.63
CA ILE A 57 -7.18 2.32 3.52
C ILE A 57 -7.65 2.51 2.08
N GLY A 58 -7.31 3.65 1.48
CA GLY A 58 -7.67 3.96 0.10
C GLY A 58 -7.17 2.90 -0.88
N GLU A 59 -5.89 2.53 -0.79
CA GLU A 59 -5.28 1.55 -1.68
C GLU A 59 -5.79 0.12 -1.46
N ILE A 60 -5.96 -0.31 -0.20
CA ILE A 60 -6.51 -1.64 0.11
C ILE A 60 -7.95 -1.75 -0.43
N CYS A 61 -8.78 -0.72 -0.24
CA CYS A 61 -10.13 -0.70 -0.81
C CYS A 61 -10.12 -0.80 -2.34
N LYS A 62 -9.15 -0.19 -3.02
CA LYS A 62 -9.01 -0.28 -4.49
C LYS A 62 -8.59 -1.68 -4.93
N ILE A 63 -7.60 -2.26 -4.26
CA ILE A 63 -7.14 -3.63 -4.51
C ILE A 63 -8.28 -4.64 -4.35
N ILE A 64 -9.07 -4.51 -3.28
CA ILE A 64 -10.23 -5.38 -3.04
C ILE A 64 -11.25 -5.23 -4.19
N LYS A 65 -11.54 -3.98 -4.60
CA LYS A 65 -12.48 -3.71 -5.71
C LYS A 65 -11.98 -4.23 -7.07
N CYS A 66 -10.67 -4.20 -7.28
CA CYS A 66 -10.01 -4.70 -8.48
C CYS A 66 -9.77 -6.23 -8.43
N ALA A 67 -10.05 -6.88 -7.30
CA ALA A 67 -9.69 -8.28 -7.05
C ALA A 67 -8.21 -8.61 -7.34
N TYR A 68 -7.31 -7.65 -7.08
CA TYR A 68 -5.89 -7.83 -7.39
C TYR A 68 -5.23 -8.85 -6.46
N THR A 69 -4.63 -9.88 -7.06
CA THR A 69 -4.04 -11.04 -6.38
C THR A 69 -2.54 -10.96 -6.18
N GLY A 70 -1.86 -9.99 -6.81
CA GLY A 70 -0.43 -9.79 -6.66
C GLY A 70 -0.03 -9.16 -5.32
N SER A 71 1.27 -8.93 -5.15
CA SER A 71 1.79 -8.31 -3.92
C SER A 71 1.38 -6.85 -3.81
N LEU A 72 1.00 -6.44 -2.60
CA LEU A 72 0.70 -5.05 -2.26
C LEU A 72 1.90 -4.13 -2.54
N TYR A 73 3.14 -4.60 -2.33
CA TYR A 73 4.32 -3.80 -2.66
C TYR A 73 4.34 -3.41 -4.14
N ASN A 74 4.20 -4.40 -5.05
CA ASN A 74 4.20 -4.16 -6.49
C ASN A 74 3.07 -3.21 -6.89
N TYR A 75 1.87 -3.41 -6.33
CA TYR A 75 0.74 -2.51 -6.58
C TYR A 75 1.05 -1.07 -6.16
N LEU A 76 1.68 -0.86 -5.01
CA LEU A 76 1.97 0.50 -4.53
C LEU A 76 3.05 1.21 -5.34
N THR A 77 4.01 0.45 -5.89
CA THR A 77 5.15 1.00 -6.63
C THR A 77 4.93 1.13 -8.13
N ASP A 78 4.01 0.35 -8.70
CA ASP A 78 3.80 0.25 -10.14
C ASP A 78 2.55 1.05 -10.55
N GLU A 79 2.75 2.14 -11.29
CA GLU A 79 1.65 3.02 -11.69
C GLU A 79 0.73 2.39 -12.74
N ASP A 80 1.28 1.52 -13.59
CA ASP A 80 0.53 0.81 -14.64
C ASP A 80 -0.46 -0.16 -13.99
N ILE A 81 0.00 -0.98 -13.02
CA ILE A 81 -0.87 -1.89 -12.26
C ILE A 81 -2.00 -1.13 -11.56
N ARG A 82 -1.68 0.02 -10.95
CA ARG A 82 -2.72 0.85 -10.30
C ARG A 82 -3.71 1.37 -11.33
N SER A 83 -3.22 1.89 -12.46
CA SER A 83 -4.02 2.46 -13.54
C SER A 83 -4.97 1.43 -14.17
N GLU A 84 -4.48 0.22 -14.42
CA GLU A 84 -5.30 -0.91 -14.90
C GLU A 84 -6.44 -1.21 -13.93
N CYS A 85 -6.18 -1.20 -12.62
CA CYS A 85 -7.21 -1.37 -11.60
C CYS A 85 -8.27 -0.25 -11.56
N TYR A 86 -8.01 0.93 -12.13
CA TYR A 86 -9.03 1.97 -12.30
C TYR A 86 -9.77 1.89 -13.63
N SER A 87 -9.14 1.32 -14.65
CA SER A 87 -9.64 1.31 -16.02
C SER A 87 -10.93 0.48 -16.21
N HIS A 88 -11.28 -0.41 -15.28
CA HIS A 88 -12.52 -1.21 -15.32
C HIS A 88 -13.77 -0.54 -14.71
N ARG A 89 -13.82 0.79 -14.63
CA ARG A 89 -15.03 1.54 -14.20
C ARG A 89 -15.75 2.31 -15.32
N ILE A 90 -15.63 1.86 -16.56
CA ILE A 90 -16.63 2.23 -17.57
C ILE A 90 -17.60 1.04 -17.63
N PRO A 91 -18.78 1.08 -16.97
CA PRO A 91 -19.82 0.12 -17.28
C PRO A 91 -20.07 0.19 -18.79
N PRO A 92 -20.21 -0.95 -19.50
CA PRO A 92 -20.54 -0.92 -20.92
C PRO A 92 -21.81 -0.07 -21.07
N GLU A 93 -21.75 0.96 -21.92
CA GLU A 93 -22.92 1.76 -22.23
C GLU A 93 -24.05 0.79 -22.61
N PRO A 94 -25.25 0.92 -22.00
CA PRO A 94 -26.36 0.04 -22.37
C PRO A 94 -26.58 0.16 -23.87
N PRO A 95 -26.80 -0.96 -24.58
CA PRO A 95 -27.01 -0.90 -26.03
C PRO A 95 -28.17 0.06 -26.29
N ALA A 96 -27.87 1.13 -27.04
CA ALA A 96 -28.90 2.05 -27.49
C ALA A 96 -29.93 1.23 -28.26
N ALA A 97 -31.12 1.08 -27.68
CA ALA A 97 -32.23 0.43 -28.34
C ALA A 97 -32.59 1.26 -29.58
N ALA A 98 -32.30 0.70 -30.75
CA ALA A 98 -32.71 1.22 -32.05
C ALA A 98 -34.05 0.62 -32.47
#